data_AF-A0A5C8MNS0-F1
#
_entry.id   AF-A0A5C8MNS0-F1
#
_cell.length_a   1.000
_cell.length_b   1.000
_cell.length_c   1.000
_cell.angle_alpha   90.00
_cell.angle_beta   90.00
_cell.angle_gamma   90.00
#
_symmetry.space_group_name_H-M   'P 1'
#
loop_
_entity.id
_entity.type
_entity.pdbx_description
1 polymer ?
#
loop_
_entity_poly.entity_id
_entity_poly.type
_entity_poly.pdbx_seq_one_letter_code
_entity_poly.pdbx_strand_id
1 'polypeptide(L)'
;IISIADSVEAAVRSLSNPSQEEIGKIVRSIIAERLQDNQLNECDITLKELEMVARSLCETLNGVFHSRIEYPEIRKEKVKHA
;
A
#
# COMPACT_ATOMS: atom_id res chain seq x y z
N ILE A 1 -14.18 -6.99 -0.45
CA ILE A 1 -12.70 -6.97 -0.59
C ILE A 1 -12.28 -6.46 -1.97
N ILE A 2 -12.65 -7.13 -3.07
CA ILE A 2 -12.22 -6.77 -4.45
C ILE A 2 -12.49 -5.29 -4.77
N SER A 3 -13.71 -4.81 -4.52
CA SER A 3 -14.10 -3.41 -4.75
C SER A 3 -13.21 -2.39 -4.02
N ILE A 4 -12.78 -2.68 -2.78
CA ILE A 4 -11.90 -1.78 -2.01
C ILE A 4 -10.48 -1.83 -2.60
N ALA A 5 -9.97 -3.03 -2.87
CA ALA A 5 -8.62 -3.23 -3.38
C ALA A 5 -8.41 -2.58 -4.76
N ASP A 6 -9.39 -2.70 -5.66
CA ASP A 6 -9.36 -2.08 -6.99
C ASP A 6 -9.27 -0.55 -6.90
N SER A 7 -10.15 0.06 -6.11
CA SER A 7 -10.14 1.52 -5.93
C SER A 7 -8.87 2.03 -5.25
N VAL A 8 -8.33 1.27 -4.28
CA VAL A 8 -7.07 1.60 -3.63
C VAL A 8 -5.90 1.51 -4.60
N GLU A 9 -5.79 0.44 -5.39
CA GLU A 9 -4.71 0.29 -6.39
C GLU A 9 -4.75 1.43 -7.38
N ALA A 10 -5.92 1.74 -7.94
CA ALA A 10 -6.07 2.81 -8.91
C ALA A 10 -5.70 4.19 -8.32
N ALA A 11 -6.16 4.48 -7.10
CA ALA A 11 -5.86 5.74 -6.42
C ALA A 11 -4.36 5.87 -6.11
N VAL A 12 -3.74 4.85 -5.53
CA VAL A 12 -2.32 4.88 -5.17
C VAL A 12 -1.43 4.90 -6.41
N ARG A 13 -1.78 4.14 -7.46
CA ARG A 13 -1.06 4.11 -8.74
C ARG A 13 -1.10 5.44 -9.49
N SER A 14 -2.13 6.26 -9.26
CA SER A 14 -2.22 7.60 -9.83
C SER A 14 -1.21 8.58 -9.22
N LEU A 15 -0.59 8.23 -8.09
CA LEU A 15 0.43 9.03 -7.41
C LEU A 15 1.84 8.63 -7.86
N SER A 16 2.71 9.61 -8.04
CA SER A 16 4.07 9.38 -8.56
C SER A 16 5.00 8.69 -7.58
N ASN A 17 4.96 9.07 -6.30
CA ASN A 17 5.81 8.51 -5.24
C ASN A 17 5.11 8.64 -3.88
N PRO A 18 4.04 7.85 -3.64
CA PRO A 18 3.24 7.98 -2.44
C PRO A 18 4.00 7.52 -1.20
N SER A 19 3.99 8.32 -0.15
CA SER A 19 4.52 7.94 1.16
C SER A 19 3.62 6.91 1.85
N GLN A 20 4.16 6.21 2.86
CA GLN A 20 3.39 5.24 3.64
C GLN A 20 2.17 5.88 4.33
N GLU A 21 2.31 7.13 4.77
CA GLU A 21 1.21 7.88 5.39
C GLU A 21 0.11 8.19 4.38
N GLU A 22 0.47 8.61 3.16
CA GLU A 22 -0.49 8.88 2.09
C GLU A 22 -1.25 7.61 1.67
N ILE A 23 -0.55 6.48 1.52
CA ILE A 23 -1.18 5.18 1.25
C ILE A 23 -2.20 4.85 2.35
N GLY A 24 -1.79 4.99 3.62
CA GLY A 24 -2.68 4.74 4.75
C GLY A 24 -3.93 5.64 4.76
N LYS A 25 -3.78 6.92 4.41
CA LYS A 25 -4.91 7.86 4.28
C LYS A 25 -5.88 7.44 3.17
N ILE A 26 -5.37 7.09 2.00
CA ILE A 26 -6.18 6.68 0.84
C ILE A 26 -6.95 5.39 1.13
N VAL A 27 -6.29 4.39 1.73
CA VAL A 27 -6.94 3.14 2.11
C VAL A 27 -8.09 3.40 3.08
N ARG A 28 -7.85 4.19 4.13
CA ARG A 28 -8.88 4.51 5.12
C ARG A 28 -10.01 5.37 4.55
N SER A 29 -9.71 6.32 3.67
CA SER A 29 -10.73 7.16 3.05
C SER A 29 -11.66 6.35 2.15
N ILE A 30 -11.12 5.44 1.33
CA ILE A 30 -11.94 4.58 0.46
C ILE A 30 -12.82 3.65 1.30
N ILE A 31 -12.30 3.04 2.36
CA ILE A 31 -13.11 2.20 3.25
C ILE A 31 -14.23 3.03 3.90
N ALA A 32 -13.93 4.24 4.36
CA ALA A 32 -14.91 5.12 4.96
C ALA A 32 -16.00 5.54 3.96
N GLU A 33 -15.64 5.87 2.72
CA GLU A 33 -16.57 6.18 1.63
C GLU A 33 -17.53 5.02 1.38
N ARG A 34 -17.03 3.78 1.25
CA ARG A 34 -17.88 2.59 1.05
C ARG A 34 -18.85 2.33 2.20
N LEU A 35 -18.44 2.63 3.43
CA LEU A 35 -19.30 2.54 4.61
C LEU A 35 -20.38 3.63 4.61
N GLN A 36 -19.99 4.88 4.34
CA GLN A 36 -20.91 6.03 4.30
C GLN A 36 -21.95 5.89 3.19
N ASP A 37 -21.55 5.33 2.06
CA ASP A 37 -22.41 5.09 0.89
C ASP A 37 -23.26 3.83 1.00
N ASN A 38 -23.26 3.14 2.15
CA ASN A 38 -24.03 1.91 2.37
C ASN A 38 -23.67 0.75 1.41
N GLN A 39 -22.52 0.79 0.74
CA GLN A 39 -22.13 -0.20 -0.28
C GLN A 39 -21.80 -1.58 0.31
N LEU A 40 -21.61 -1.68 1.62
CA LEU A 40 -21.28 -2.92 2.32
C LEU A 40 -22.48 -3.58 3.01
N ASN A 41 -23.69 -2.99 2.90
CA ASN A 41 -24.87 -3.42 3.66
C ASN A 41 -25.39 -4.82 3.30
N GLU A 42 -25.07 -5.31 2.10
CA GLU A 42 -25.51 -6.62 1.59
C GLU A 42 -24.40 -7.69 1.68
N CYS A 43 -23.42 -7.50 2.55
CA CYS A 43 -22.38 -8.51 2.79
C CYS A 43 -22.00 -8.63 4.27
N ASP A 44 -21.59 -9.82 4.68
CA ASP A 44 -21.27 -10.14 6.08
C ASP A 44 -19.86 -9.70 6.51
N ILE A 45 -19.33 -8.64 5.91
CA ILE A 45 -18.00 -8.14 6.26
C ILE A 45 -18.04 -7.38 7.58
N THR A 46 -17.20 -7.79 8.52
CA THR A 46 -17.10 -7.14 9.83
C THR A 46 -16.15 -5.95 9.81
N LEU A 47 -16.32 -5.02 10.75
CA LEU A 47 -15.36 -3.92 10.96
C LEU A 47 -13.94 -4.43 11.26
N LYS A 48 -13.83 -5.58 11.94
CA LYS A 48 -12.54 -6.23 12.19
C LYS A 48 -11.88 -6.69 10.88
N GLU A 49 -12.63 -7.28 9.98
CA GLU A 49 -12.13 -7.69 8.67
C GLU A 49 -11.77 -6.49 7.79
N LEU A 50 -12.52 -5.39 7.87
CA LEU A 50 -12.14 -4.15 7.20
C LEU A 50 -10.79 -3.62 7.68
N GLU A 51 -10.49 -3.66 8.98
CA GLU A 51 -9.17 -3.27 9.49
C GLU A 51 -8.06 -4.23 9.06
N MET A 52 -8.36 -5.55 8.96
CA MET A 52 -7.40 -6.51 8.39
C MET A 52 -7.11 -6.21 6.92
N VAL A 53 -8.15 -5.95 6.12
CA VAL A 53 -8.01 -5.55 4.71
C VAL A 53 -7.18 -4.27 4.59
N ALA A 54 -7.48 -3.26 5.41
CA ALA A 54 -6.74 -2.00 5.41
C ALA A 54 -5.24 -2.22 5.66
N ARG A 55 -4.90 -2.99 6.70
CA ARG A 55 -3.52 -3.31 7.05
C ARG A 55 -2.81 -4.07 5.94
N SER A 56 -3.43 -5.13 5.40
CA SER A 56 -2.84 -5.93 4.33
C SER A 56 -2.62 -5.12 3.04
N LEU A 57 -3.53 -4.21 2.70
CA LEU A 57 -3.35 -3.31 1.56
C LEU A 57 -2.19 -2.34 1.79
N CYS A 58 -2.11 -1.71 2.95
CA CYS A 58 -1.00 -0.82 3.29
C CYS A 58 0.36 -1.53 3.22
N GLU A 59 0.48 -2.72 3.81
CA GLU A 59 1.72 -3.51 3.78
C GLU A 59 2.11 -3.88 2.34
N THR A 60 1.15 -4.36 1.55
CA THR A 60 1.39 -4.77 0.16
C THR A 60 1.83 -3.59 -0.70
N LEU A 61 1.14 -2.45 -0.60
CA LEU A 61 1.45 -1.26 -1.40
C LEU A 61 2.77 -0.61 -0.96
N ASN A 62 3.05 -0.57 0.34
CA ASN A 62 4.36 -0.13 0.83
C ASN A 62 5.50 -0.97 0.22
N GLY A 63 5.31 -2.29 0.13
CA GLY A 63 6.22 -3.19 -0.57
C GLY A 63 6.36 -2.82 -2.05
N VAL A 64 5.27 -2.66 -2.78
CA VAL A 64 5.31 -2.35 -4.22
C VAL A 64 6.04 -1.04 -4.52
N PHE A 65 5.80 0.02 -3.75
CA PHE A 65 6.35 1.35 -4.03
C PHE A 65 7.75 1.61 -3.43
N HIS A 66 8.23 0.79 -2.49
CA HIS A 66 9.53 1.02 -1.82
C HIS A 66 10.50 -0.18 -1.81
N SER A 67 10.21 -1.28 -2.53
CA SER A 67 11.02 -2.52 -2.44
C SER A 67 12.23 -2.64 -3.39
N ARG A 68 12.70 -1.56 -4.03
CA ARG A 68 14.03 -1.60 -4.65
C ARG A 68 15.09 -1.29 -3.60
N ILE A 69 15.57 -2.34 -2.95
CA ILE A 69 16.81 -2.30 -2.18
C ILE A 69 17.94 -2.02 -3.18
N GLU A 70 18.61 -0.88 -3.07
CA GLU A 70 19.87 -0.64 -3.78
C GLU A 70 20.90 -1.65 -3.25
N TYR A 71 21.44 -2.48 -4.14
CA TYR A 71 22.55 -3.36 -3.76
C TYR A 71 23.73 -2.47 -3.35
N PRO A 72 24.34 -2.68 -2.18
CA PRO A 72 25.50 -1.90 -1.78
C PRO A 72 26.60 -2.07 -2.83
N GLU A 73 27.01 -0.98 -3.46
CA GLU A 73 28.14 -0.94 -4.37
C GLU A 73 29.37 -1.51 -3.65
N ILE A 74 29.83 -2.68 -4.08
CA ILE A 74 31.06 -3.29 -3.57
C ILE A 74 32.19 -2.31 -3.92
N ARG A 75 32.62 -1.51 -2.94
CA ARG A 75 33.78 -0.63 -3.06
C ARG A 75 34.97 -1.51 -3.43
N LYS A 76 35.36 -1.50 -4.70
CA LYS A 76 36.60 -2.11 -5.18
C LYS A 76 37.75 -1.41 -4.47
N GLU A 77 38.28 -2.03 -3.41
CA GLU A 77 39.54 -1.61 -2.83
C GLU A 77 40.62 -1.68 -3.89
N LYS A 78 41.29 -0.55 -4.13
CA LYS A 78 42.42 -0.47 -5.06
C LYS A 78 43.55 -1.30 -4.47
N VAL A 79 43.76 -2.51 -4.99
CA VAL A 79 44.97 -3.30 -4.74
C VAL A 79 46.15 -2.52 -5.33
N LYS A 80 46.88 -1.80 -4.48
CA LYS A 80 48.17 -1.20 -4.83
C LYS A 80 49.10 -2.34 -5.23
N HIS A 81 49.47 -2.39 -6.51
CA HIS A 81 50.58 -3.22 -6.95
C HIS A 81 51.88 -2.53 -6.51
N ALA A 82 52.71 -3.31 -5.82
CA ALA A 82 54.08 -2.96 -5.42
C ALA A 82 55.05 -3.06 -6.61
#